data_AF-A0A928E6W5-F1
#
_entry.id   AF-A0A928E6W5-F1
#
_cell.length_a   1.000
_cell.length_b   1.000
_cell.length_c   1.000
_cell.angle_alpha   90.00
_cell.angle_beta   90.00
_cell.angle_gamma   90.00
#
_symmetry.space_group_name_H-M   'P 1'
#
loop_
_entity.id
_entity.type
_entity.pdbx_description
1 polymer ?
#
loop_
_entity_poly.entity_id
_entity_poly.type
_entity_poly.pdbx_seq_one_letter_code
_entity_poly.pdbx_strand_id
1 'polypeptide(L)'
;MKNVLITIFYADGLHGGVKYTAEIGNYLHSLGYNVFCVGALTNESTKQFFARNNVKLFNVFDFPTDIHIDIVWAHHWPILPYLIRRGLQYDRLINSCISKILPIDKPLFFTKSVDLFLTLTPKTKNMFINEYDIDGDIIHVLPNTAPDYFFDYKHDYSRPLKSIAVISNHIPCELSAALQILENQGYDTIVYGGKNPVDIVPDVLARHDVVVSIGKTVQYAMAMGIPVYNYDRFGGSGYITPENVLVEESANFSGRNFFTKKTAEQIADEIVSQYNTTLEQSDELKRIAEQRYKLSTKINEVLNILDNMTPVKHVSEENSNRLMFDYCEFVINYSAQHVNDLYNYKSKKHESSFQRLFRHLKHLKF
;
A
#
# COMPACT_ATOMS: atom_id res chain seq x y z
N MET A 1 23.12 1.68 -16.74
CA MET A 1 22.12 1.96 -15.69
C MET A 1 21.20 0.76 -15.64
N LYS A 2 20.96 0.16 -14.47
CA LYS A 2 20.07 -1.01 -14.36
C LYS A 2 18.61 -0.58 -14.48
N ASN A 3 17.79 -1.38 -15.13
CA ASN A 3 16.35 -1.15 -15.34
C ASN A 3 15.54 -1.90 -14.29
N VAL A 4 14.59 -1.20 -13.64
CA VAL A 4 13.60 -1.81 -12.76
C VAL A 4 12.21 -1.60 -13.34
N LEU A 5 11.43 -2.67 -13.41
CA LEU A 5 10.01 -2.62 -13.76
C LEU A 5 9.16 -2.90 -12.52
N ILE A 6 8.29 -1.97 -12.14
CA ILE A 6 7.29 -2.18 -11.09
C ILE A 6 5.91 -2.35 -11.75
N THR A 7 5.17 -3.42 -11.44
CA THR A 7 3.82 -3.59 -11.97
C THR A 7 2.76 -3.19 -10.94
N ILE A 8 1.67 -2.57 -11.37
CA ILE A 8 0.50 -2.29 -10.52
C ILE A 8 -0.78 -2.28 -11.36
N PHE A 9 -1.78 -3.07 -11.00
CA PHE A 9 -3.02 -3.13 -11.79
C PHE A 9 -3.79 -1.79 -11.80
N TYR A 10 -4.02 -1.21 -10.62
CA TYR A 10 -4.77 0.04 -10.42
C TYR A 10 -3.83 1.21 -10.15
N ALA A 11 -3.60 2.05 -11.15
CA ALA A 11 -2.97 3.37 -11.01
C ALA A 11 -3.99 4.46 -11.37
N ASP A 12 -5.15 4.43 -10.70
CA ASP A 12 -6.32 5.25 -10.98
C ASP A 12 -6.57 6.39 -9.99
N GLY A 13 -5.78 6.49 -8.93
CA GLY A 13 -5.85 7.57 -7.95
C GLY A 13 -4.76 7.48 -6.89
N LEU A 14 -4.77 8.41 -5.93
CA LEU A 14 -3.76 8.52 -4.87
C LEU A 14 -4.07 7.64 -3.65
N HIS A 15 -4.34 6.35 -3.89
CA HIS A 15 -4.53 5.38 -2.80
C HIS A 15 -3.19 4.76 -2.36
N GLY A 16 -3.22 4.05 -1.22
CA GLY A 16 -2.00 3.57 -0.56
C GLY A 16 -1.10 2.71 -1.43
N GLY A 17 -1.66 1.86 -2.31
CA GLY A 17 -0.89 1.04 -3.23
C GLY A 17 -0.12 1.86 -4.27
N VAL A 18 -0.77 2.87 -4.85
CA VAL A 18 -0.14 3.80 -5.81
C VAL A 18 1.00 4.59 -5.16
N LYS A 19 0.77 5.13 -3.96
CA LYS A 19 1.81 5.86 -3.22
C LYS A 19 2.98 4.95 -2.88
N TYR A 20 2.71 3.77 -2.35
CA TYR A 20 3.72 2.77 -2.02
C TYR A 20 4.60 2.41 -3.24
N THR A 21 3.99 2.15 -4.39
CA THR A 21 4.70 1.87 -5.65
C THR A 21 5.54 3.06 -6.12
N ALA A 22 4.99 4.28 -6.08
CA ALA A 22 5.73 5.47 -6.50
C ALA A 22 6.92 5.78 -5.58
N GLU A 23 6.77 5.61 -4.26
CA GLU A 23 7.83 5.83 -3.28
C GLU A 23 8.98 4.84 -3.42
N ILE A 24 8.68 3.54 -3.58
CA ILE A 24 9.70 2.52 -3.89
C ILE A 24 10.44 2.91 -5.16
N GLY A 25 9.71 3.27 -6.21
CA GLY A 25 10.33 3.66 -7.47
C GLY A 25 11.19 4.91 -7.35
N ASN A 26 10.77 5.92 -6.59
CA ASN A 26 11.56 7.12 -6.34
C ASN A 26 12.86 6.80 -5.58
N TYR A 27 12.80 5.90 -4.60
CA TYR A 27 14.00 5.46 -3.88
C TYR A 27 14.94 4.64 -4.76
N LEU A 28 14.43 3.72 -5.58
CA LEU A 28 15.25 2.99 -6.54
C LEU A 28 15.89 3.94 -7.57
N HIS A 29 15.17 4.98 -8.00
CA HIS A 29 15.74 6.01 -8.85
C HIS A 29 16.90 6.75 -8.15
N SER A 30 16.79 7.06 -6.85
CA SER A 30 17.88 7.71 -6.10
C SER A 30 19.12 6.80 -5.93
N LEU A 31 18.95 5.48 -6.01
CA LEU A 31 20.04 4.50 -6.09
C LEU A 31 20.66 4.37 -7.51
N GLY A 32 20.16 5.14 -8.49
CA GLY A 32 20.68 5.14 -9.86
C GLY A 32 20.07 4.10 -10.79
N TYR A 33 18.89 3.55 -10.46
CA TYR A 33 18.13 2.71 -11.37
C TYR A 33 17.28 3.55 -12.33
N ASN A 34 17.06 3.05 -13.55
CA ASN A 34 16.04 3.56 -14.45
C ASN A 34 14.72 2.83 -14.15
N VAL A 35 13.74 3.56 -13.61
CA VAL A 35 12.53 2.95 -13.04
C VAL A 35 11.31 3.16 -13.94
N PHE A 36 10.70 2.04 -14.32
CA PHE A 36 9.45 1.97 -15.05
C PHE A 36 8.35 1.47 -14.14
N CYS A 37 7.14 2.00 -14.31
CA CYS A 37 5.94 1.41 -13.73
C CYS A 37 4.94 1.10 -14.84
N VAL A 38 4.31 -0.07 -14.78
CA VAL A 38 3.28 -0.48 -15.74
C VAL A 38 1.98 -0.77 -15.02
N GLY A 39 0.89 -0.17 -15.49
CA GLY A 39 -0.45 -0.49 -15.00
C GLY A 39 -1.52 -0.63 -16.07
N ALA A 40 -2.57 -1.39 -15.75
CA ALA A 40 -3.71 -1.59 -16.64
C ALA A 40 -4.64 -0.37 -16.64
N LEU A 41 -4.96 0.15 -15.45
CA LEU A 41 -5.83 1.30 -15.28
C LEU A 41 -5.01 2.51 -14.87
N THR A 42 -4.70 3.38 -15.83
CA THR A 42 -3.91 4.60 -15.63
C THR A 42 -4.71 5.84 -16.03
N ASN A 43 -4.34 7.02 -15.50
CA ASN A 43 -4.87 8.30 -15.94
C ASN A 43 -3.78 9.39 -15.88
N GLU A 44 -4.04 10.57 -16.45
CA GLU A 44 -3.04 11.63 -16.52
C GLU A 44 -2.62 12.16 -15.13
N SER A 45 -3.54 12.19 -14.16
CA SER A 45 -3.22 12.62 -12.79
C SER A 45 -2.22 11.67 -12.13
N THR A 46 -2.42 10.36 -12.25
CA THR A 46 -1.48 9.37 -11.71
C THR A 46 -0.17 9.37 -12.49
N LYS A 47 -0.17 9.51 -13.82
CA LYS A 47 1.08 9.67 -14.60
C LYS A 47 1.91 10.86 -14.11
N GLN A 48 1.28 12.01 -13.88
CA GLN A 48 1.96 13.19 -13.31
C GLN A 48 2.50 12.92 -11.90
N PHE A 49 1.75 12.21 -11.06
CA PHE A 49 2.19 11.83 -9.72
C PHE A 49 3.43 10.92 -9.76
N PHE A 50 3.44 9.88 -10.59
CA PHE A 50 4.61 9.01 -10.77
C PHE A 50 5.80 9.78 -11.36
N ALA A 51 5.57 10.67 -12.33
CA ALA A 51 6.63 11.50 -12.92
C ALA A 51 7.30 12.43 -11.89
N ARG A 52 6.52 13.04 -10.98
CA ARG A 52 7.05 13.83 -9.85
C ARG A 52 7.89 13.00 -8.87
N ASN A 53 7.68 11.68 -8.87
CA ASN A 53 8.43 10.70 -8.10
C ASN A 53 9.53 10.01 -8.93
N ASN A 54 9.95 10.60 -10.06
CA ASN A 54 10.99 10.06 -10.94
C ASN A 54 10.71 8.65 -11.49
N VAL A 55 9.44 8.26 -11.61
CA VAL A 55 9.00 6.97 -12.17
C VAL A 55 8.21 7.19 -13.44
N LYS A 56 8.54 6.45 -14.51
CA LYS A 56 7.81 6.52 -15.78
C LYS A 56 6.64 5.53 -15.76
N LEU A 57 5.40 6.03 -15.63
CA LEU A 57 4.19 5.20 -15.67
C LEU A 57 3.71 4.98 -17.11
N PHE A 58 3.61 3.72 -17.52
CA PHE A 58 3.04 3.28 -18.78
C PHE A 58 1.69 2.60 -18.56
N ASN A 59 0.80 2.76 -19.54
CA ASN A 59 -0.28 1.80 -19.68
C ASN A 59 0.32 0.46 -20.15
N VAL A 60 -0.24 -0.66 -19.71
CA VAL A 60 0.22 -2.01 -20.06
C VAL A 60 0.26 -2.28 -21.56
N PHE A 61 -0.60 -1.66 -22.37
CA PHE A 61 -0.57 -1.80 -23.83
C PHE A 61 0.60 -1.03 -24.47
N ASP A 62 1.02 0.09 -23.87
CA ASP A 62 2.01 1.00 -24.45
C ASP A 62 3.45 0.70 -24.02
N PHE A 63 3.65 -0.24 -23.09
CA PHE A 63 4.99 -0.55 -22.58
C PHE A 63 5.86 -1.28 -23.64
N PRO A 64 7.09 -0.81 -23.91
CA PRO A 64 8.03 -1.47 -24.82
C PRO A 64 8.68 -2.70 -24.16
N THR A 65 8.36 -3.90 -24.66
CA THR A 65 8.82 -5.17 -24.09
C THR A 65 10.18 -5.64 -24.62
N ASP A 66 10.76 -4.92 -25.58
CA ASP A 66 12.13 -5.12 -26.09
C ASP A 66 13.22 -4.56 -25.16
N ILE A 67 12.82 -3.80 -24.13
CA ILE A 67 13.73 -3.35 -23.08
C ILE A 67 14.03 -4.51 -22.12
N HIS A 68 15.31 -4.83 -21.93
CA HIS A 68 15.76 -5.77 -20.91
C HIS A 68 15.62 -5.20 -19.50
N ILE A 69 15.06 -5.98 -18.58
CA ILE A 69 14.79 -5.56 -17.19
C ILE A 69 15.67 -6.33 -16.20
N ASP A 70 16.53 -5.64 -15.45
CA ASP A 70 17.34 -6.30 -14.42
C ASP A 70 16.48 -6.82 -13.25
N ILE A 71 15.48 -6.04 -12.80
CA ILE A 71 14.61 -6.43 -11.69
C ILE A 71 13.14 -6.13 -12.04
N VAL A 72 12.29 -7.14 -11.97
CA VAL A 72 10.85 -6.98 -11.93
C VAL A 72 10.37 -7.00 -10.49
N TRP A 73 9.70 -5.93 -10.07
CA TRP A 73 9.00 -5.83 -8.80
C TRP A 73 7.49 -5.90 -9.05
N ALA A 74 6.96 -7.12 -9.08
CA ALA A 74 5.59 -7.37 -9.50
C ALA A 74 4.59 -7.20 -8.36
N HIS A 75 3.73 -6.18 -8.45
CA HIS A 75 2.44 -6.15 -7.75
C HIS A 75 1.32 -6.58 -8.69
N HIS A 76 0.34 -7.28 -8.14
CA HIS A 76 -0.85 -7.80 -8.82
C HIS A 76 -0.57 -8.74 -10.00
N TRP A 77 -1.05 -9.98 -9.91
CA TRP A 77 -0.63 -11.05 -10.83
C TRP A 77 -0.93 -10.87 -12.33
N PRO A 78 -1.94 -10.13 -12.84
CA PRO A 78 -2.24 -10.17 -14.28
C PRO A 78 -1.25 -9.42 -15.19
N ILE A 79 -0.51 -8.43 -14.67
CA ILE A 79 0.30 -7.52 -15.49
C ILE A 79 1.57 -8.20 -16.00
N LEU A 80 2.36 -8.81 -15.12
CA LEU A 80 3.63 -9.42 -15.49
C LEU A 80 3.47 -10.57 -16.51
N PRO A 81 2.55 -11.54 -16.34
CA PRO A 81 2.36 -12.61 -17.33
C PRO A 81 1.95 -12.06 -18.69
N TYR A 82 1.12 -11.01 -18.74
CA TYR A 82 0.77 -10.35 -19.99
C TYR A 82 2.01 -9.74 -20.68
N LEU A 83 2.91 -9.11 -19.93
CA LEU A 83 4.15 -8.56 -20.49
C LEU A 83 5.13 -9.66 -20.95
N ILE A 84 5.25 -10.76 -20.21
CA ILE A 84 6.06 -11.93 -20.61
C ILE A 84 5.56 -12.50 -21.94
N ARG A 85 4.23 -12.62 -22.12
CA ARG A 85 3.63 -13.06 -23.39
C ARG A 85 3.96 -12.13 -24.56
N ARG A 86 4.13 -10.84 -24.27
CA ARG A 86 4.58 -9.81 -25.23
C ARG A 86 6.10 -9.79 -25.44
N GLY A 87 6.84 -10.72 -24.86
CA GLY A 87 8.28 -10.87 -25.06
C GLY A 87 9.16 -10.17 -24.03
N LEU A 88 8.62 -9.72 -22.89
CA LEU A 88 9.42 -9.12 -21.82
C LEU A 88 10.47 -10.11 -21.31
N GLN A 89 11.71 -9.66 -21.24
CA GLN A 89 12.82 -10.38 -20.64
C GLN A 89 13.26 -9.69 -19.35
N TYR A 90 13.61 -10.49 -18.34
CA TYR A 90 14.06 -9.97 -17.05
C TYR A 90 15.08 -10.89 -16.38
N ASP A 91 15.93 -10.37 -15.47
CA ASP A 91 16.92 -11.17 -14.74
C ASP A 91 16.46 -11.61 -13.35
N ARG A 92 15.73 -10.77 -12.61
CA ARG A 92 15.25 -11.07 -11.25
C ARG A 92 13.77 -10.74 -11.09
N LEU A 93 13.06 -11.52 -10.29
CA LEU A 93 11.64 -11.35 -10.00
C LEU A 93 11.36 -11.31 -8.50
N ILE A 94 10.89 -10.15 -8.04
CA ILE A 94 10.24 -9.97 -6.75
C ILE A 94 8.73 -9.99 -6.95
N ASN A 95 7.99 -10.86 -6.25
CA ASN A 95 6.53 -10.78 -6.20
C ASN A 95 6.06 -10.18 -4.87
N SER A 96 5.50 -8.98 -4.92
CA SER A 96 5.14 -8.21 -3.73
C SER A 96 3.62 -8.10 -3.56
N CYS A 97 3.11 -8.71 -2.49
CA CYS A 97 1.72 -8.70 -2.06
C CYS A 97 1.45 -7.46 -1.20
N ILE A 98 0.81 -6.45 -1.79
CA ILE A 98 0.60 -5.13 -1.19
C ILE A 98 -0.80 -4.94 -0.58
N SER A 99 -1.62 -6.00 -0.54
CA SER A 99 -2.93 -5.99 0.09
C SER A 99 -3.44 -7.42 0.36
N LYS A 100 -4.32 -7.59 1.36
CA LYS A 100 -5.03 -8.87 1.60
C LYS A 100 -6.43 -8.91 0.96
N ILE A 101 -6.85 -7.84 0.29
CA ILE A 101 -8.27 -7.60 0.01
C ILE A 101 -8.64 -8.02 -1.41
N LEU A 102 -7.70 -7.92 -2.36
CA LEU A 102 -8.00 -8.16 -3.76
C LEU A 102 -7.48 -9.55 -4.14
N PRO A 103 -8.30 -10.40 -4.78
CA PRO A 103 -7.81 -11.63 -5.38
C PRO A 103 -6.71 -11.46 -6.45
N ILE A 104 -6.44 -10.23 -6.91
CA ILE A 104 -5.23 -9.94 -7.71
C ILE A 104 -3.94 -9.86 -6.89
N ASP A 105 -4.01 -9.74 -5.56
CA ASP A 105 -2.85 -9.75 -4.66
C ASP A 105 -2.34 -11.16 -4.34
N LYS A 106 -3.00 -12.20 -4.87
CA LYS A 106 -2.52 -13.58 -4.75
C LYS A 106 -1.13 -13.73 -5.39
N PRO A 107 -0.31 -14.69 -4.92
CA PRO A 107 0.95 -15.02 -5.57
C PRO A 107 0.78 -15.27 -7.07
N LEU A 108 1.83 -14.98 -7.83
CA LEU A 108 1.91 -15.42 -9.23
C LEU A 108 1.77 -16.95 -9.31
N PHE A 109 1.07 -17.44 -10.34
CA PHE A 109 0.80 -18.87 -10.50
C PHE A 109 2.06 -19.70 -10.79
N PHE A 110 3.17 -19.05 -11.16
CA PHE A 110 4.49 -19.66 -11.35
C PHE A 110 5.40 -19.42 -10.16
N THR A 111 4.98 -19.83 -8.96
CA THR A 111 5.68 -19.53 -7.70
C THR A 111 7.15 -19.98 -7.67
N LYS A 112 7.50 -21.07 -8.36
CA LYS A 112 8.87 -21.62 -8.44
C LYS A 112 9.86 -20.78 -9.25
N SER A 113 9.37 -19.75 -9.94
CA SER A 113 10.18 -18.85 -10.76
C SER A 113 10.21 -17.42 -10.22
N VAL A 114 9.85 -17.24 -8.95
CA VAL A 114 9.98 -15.99 -8.21
C VAL A 114 11.21 -16.11 -7.30
N ASP A 115 12.13 -15.14 -7.39
CA ASP A 115 13.33 -15.11 -6.54
C ASP A 115 12.97 -14.80 -5.08
N LEU A 116 12.07 -13.83 -4.89
CA LEU A 116 11.71 -13.33 -3.56
C LEU A 116 10.24 -12.91 -3.51
N PHE A 117 9.53 -13.39 -2.51
CA PHE A 117 8.19 -12.93 -2.18
C PHE A 117 8.24 -11.89 -1.08
N LEU A 118 7.47 -10.80 -1.24
CA LEU A 118 7.29 -9.78 -0.21
C LEU A 118 5.85 -9.77 0.24
N THR A 119 5.64 -9.69 1.55
CA THR A 119 4.31 -9.58 2.14
C THR A 119 4.24 -8.47 3.19
N LEU A 120 3.11 -7.78 3.30
CA LEU A 120 2.98 -6.68 4.27
C LEU A 120 2.95 -7.12 5.74
N THR A 121 2.59 -8.37 6.02
CA THR A 121 2.39 -8.85 7.41
C THR A 121 2.80 -10.31 7.58
N PRO A 122 3.20 -10.73 8.79
CA PRO A 122 3.46 -12.15 9.10
C PRO A 122 2.27 -13.06 8.80
N LYS A 123 1.04 -12.58 8.99
CA LYS A 123 -0.18 -13.35 8.64
C LYS A 123 -0.31 -13.62 7.14
N THR A 124 0.10 -12.69 6.27
CA THR A 124 0.14 -12.96 4.82
C THR A 124 1.26 -13.94 4.49
N LYS A 125 2.44 -13.82 5.11
CA LYS A 125 3.53 -14.78 4.97
C LYS A 125 3.06 -16.21 5.29
N ASN A 126 2.39 -16.41 6.42
CA ASN A 126 1.87 -17.72 6.81
C ASN A 126 0.81 -18.25 5.82
N MET A 127 -0.01 -17.37 5.25
CA MET A 127 -0.95 -17.75 4.19
C MET A 127 -0.21 -18.23 2.93
N PHE A 128 0.88 -17.56 2.52
CA PHE A 128 1.68 -17.96 1.37
C PHE A 128 2.32 -19.34 1.58
N ILE A 129 2.84 -19.60 2.77
CA ILE A 129 3.42 -20.89 3.14
C ILE A 129 2.34 -21.98 3.11
N ASN A 130 1.24 -21.79 3.83
CA ASN A 130 0.28 -22.86 4.10
C ASN A 130 -0.71 -23.12 2.94
N GLU A 131 -1.10 -22.08 2.19
CA GLU A 131 -2.12 -22.19 1.14
C GLU A 131 -1.55 -22.28 -0.27
N TYR A 132 -0.31 -21.83 -0.48
CA TYR A 132 0.33 -21.77 -1.80
C TYR A 132 1.63 -22.60 -1.88
N ASP A 133 2.00 -23.31 -0.81
CA ASP A 133 3.18 -24.18 -0.74
C ASP A 133 4.46 -23.46 -1.17
N ILE A 134 4.60 -22.20 -0.74
CA ILE A 134 5.77 -21.36 -1.00
C ILE A 134 6.75 -21.53 0.15
N ASP A 135 8.02 -21.78 -0.17
CA ASP A 135 9.09 -21.87 0.81
C ASP A 135 9.19 -20.59 1.68
N GLY A 136 9.17 -20.77 3.00
CA GLY A 136 9.20 -19.69 3.97
C GLY A 136 10.51 -18.87 3.94
N ASP A 137 11.59 -19.45 3.42
CA ASP A 137 12.90 -18.82 3.33
C ASP A 137 12.98 -17.79 2.20
N ILE A 138 12.13 -17.94 1.17
CA ILE A 138 12.01 -16.98 0.07
C ILE A 138 10.88 -15.96 0.28
N ILE A 139 10.29 -15.90 1.48
CA ILE A 139 9.25 -14.91 1.83
C ILE A 139 9.75 -13.95 2.90
N HIS A 140 9.85 -12.68 2.54
CA HIS A 140 10.20 -11.60 3.46
C HIS A 140 8.97 -10.72 3.79
N VAL A 141 8.91 -10.22 5.04
CA VAL A 141 7.86 -9.28 5.44
C VAL A 141 8.37 -7.86 5.24
N LEU A 142 7.83 -7.17 4.23
CA LEU A 142 8.09 -5.75 3.99
C LEU A 142 6.81 -4.98 4.38
N PRO A 143 6.73 -4.39 5.58
CA PRO A 143 5.57 -3.60 5.96
C PRO A 143 5.44 -2.35 5.09
N ASN A 144 4.31 -1.64 5.21
CA ASN A 144 4.21 -0.30 4.65
C ASN A 144 5.35 0.57 5.20
N THR A 145 6.10 1.20 4.30
CA THR A 145 7.22 2.08 4.62
C THR A 145 6.81 3.55 4.64
N ALA A 146 7.65 4.40 5.23
CA ALA A 146 7.59 5.85 5.15
C ALA A 146 8.88 6.35 4.46
N PRO A 147 8.78 7.25 3.47
CA PRO A 147 9.95 7.90 2.90
C PRO A 147 10.80 8.60 3.95
N ASP A 148 12.12 8.60 3.77
CA ASP A 148 13.08 9.12 4.73
C ASP A 148 12.79 10.56 5.18
N TYR A 149 12.30 11.40 4.26
CA TYR A 149 11.98 12.80 4.55
C TYR A 149 10.84 13.00 5.57
N PHE A 150 10.04 11.97 5.88
CA PHE A 150 9.10 12.04 7.00
C PHE A 150 9.82 12.00 8.36
N PHE A 151 10.98 11.35 8.44
CA PHE A 151 11.77 11.25 9.68
C PHE A 151 12.59 12.52 9.96
N ASP A 152 12.87 13.32 8.92
CA ASP A 152 13.58 14.60 9.04
C ASP A 152 12.74 15.65 9.78
N TYR A 153 11.42 15.46 9.84
CA TYR A 153 10.53 16.35 10.58
C TYR A 153 10.72 16.22 12.09
N LYS A 154 10.88 17.36 12.77
CA LYS A 154 10.90 17.42 14.24
C LYS A 154 9.55 17.92 14.74
N HIS A 155 8.78 17.05 15.38
CA HIS A 155 7.54 17.45 16.00
C HIS A 155 7.80 18.30 17.25
N ASP A 156 6.89 19.24 17.49
CA ASP A 156 6.93 20.13 18.64
C ASP A 156 6.04 19.56 19.74
N TYR A 157 6.67 18.85 20.68
CA TYR A 157 6.00 18.17 21.79
C TYR A 157 5.41 19.12 22.86
N SER A 158 5.52 20.44 22.67
CA SER A 158 5.01 21.43 23.64
C SER A 158 3.59 21.93 23.32
N ARG A 159 3.02 21.50 22.19
CA ARG A 159 1.73 22.03 21.71
C ARG A 159 0.56 21.40 22.46
N PRO A 160 -0.39 22.22 22.97
CA PRO A 160 -1.65 21.68 23.46
C PRO A 160 -2.48 21.15 22.28
N LEU A 161 -3.29 20.11 22.53
CA LEU A 161 -4.23 19.60 21.54
C LEU A 161 -5.17 20.73 21.08
N LYS A 162 -5.09 21.07 19.79
CA LYS A 162 -6.00 22.04 19.17
C LYS A 162 -6.49 21.57 17.81
N SER A 163 -5.62 20.98 16.99
CA SER A 163 -5.91 20.59 15.62
C SER A 163 -5.85 19.08 15.39
N ILE A 164 -6.92 18.53 14.82
CA ILE A 164 -7.12 17.10 14.60
C ILE A 164 -7.38 16.85 13.11
N ALA A 165 -6.57 16.01 12.48
CA ALA A 165 -6.79 15.60 11.09
C ALA A 165 -7.25 14.16 10.98
N VAL A 166 -8.34 13.92 10.25
CA VAL A 166 -8.75 12.59 9.82
C VAL A 166 -8.30 12.34 8.40
N ILE A 167 -7.55 11.27 8.16
CA ILE A 167 -7.17 10.82 6.82
C ILE A 167 -7.93 9.54 6.51
N SER A 168 -9.02 9.66 5.75
CA SER A 168 -9.87 8.53 5.36
C SER A 168 -10.60 8.77 4.04
N ASN A 169 -10.67 7.74 3.21
CA ASN A 169 -11.53 7.73 2.03
C ASN A 169 -12.98 7.34 2.32
N HIS A 170 -13.24 6.76 3.49
CA HIS A 170 -14.53 6.19 3.87
C HIS A 170 -14.79 6.41 5.36
N ILE A 171 -14.83 7.68 5.77
CA ILE A 171 -15.07 8.05 7.16
C ILE A 171 -16.38 7.39 7.66
N PRO A 172 -16.33 6.60 8.75
CA PRO A 172 -17.52 5.97 9.29
C PRO A 172 -18.35 6.97 10.11
N CYS A 173 -19.65 6.70 10.28
CA CYS A 173 -20.58 7.65 10.89
C CYS A 173 -20.21 7.99 12.35
N GLU A 174 -19.73 7.01 13.12
CA GLU A 174 -19.29 7.23 14.50
C GLU A 174 -18.10 8.19 14.59
N LEU A 175 -17.16 8.12 13.64
CA LEU A 175 -16.02 9.03 13.61
C LEU A 175 -16.46 10.43 13.17
N SER A 176 -17.36 10.52 12.19
CA SER A 176 -17.94 11.81 11.79
C SER A 176 -18.70 12.49 12.92
N ALA A 177 -19.42 11.73 13.76
CA ALA A 177 -20.11 12.26 14.94
C ALA A 177 -19.11 12.67 16.04
N ALA A 178 -18.02 11.92 16.24
CA ALA A 178 -16.97 12.28 17.18
C ALA A 178 -16.32 13.63 16.83
N LEU A 179 -16.08 13.90 15.53
CA LEU A 179 -15.57 15.19 15.09
C LEU A 179 -16.51 16.35 15.45
N GLN A 180 -17.83 16.17 15.31
CA GLN A 180 -18.80 17.20 15.71
C GLN A 180 -18.75 17.47 17.22
N ILE A 181 -18.56 16.42 18.04
CA ILE A 181 -18.38 16.58 19.49
C ILE A 181 -17.13 17.41 19.78
N LEU A 182 -16.02 17.09 19.13
CA LEU A 182 -14.74 17.80 19.29
C LEU A 182 -14.83 19.27 18.84
N GLU A 183 -15.50 19.54 17.71
CA GLU A 183 -15.73 20.91 17.23
C GLU A 183 -16.55 21.73 18.23
N ASN A 184 -17.60 21.14 18.81
CA ASN A 184 -18.42 21.78 19.85
C ASN A 184 -17.64 22.04 21.14
N GLN A 185 -16.57 21.28 21.41
CA GLN A 185 -15.64 21.50 22.52
C GLN A 185 -14.54 22.52 22.18
N GLY A 186 -14.51 23.03 20.94
CA GLY A 186 -13.58 24.06 20.49
C GLY A 186 -12.29 23.54 19.85
N TYR A 187 -12.22 22.27 19.43
CA TYR A 187 -11.10 21.74 18.64
C TYR A 187 -11.31 21.98 17.14
N ASP A 188 -10.21 22.19 16.41
CA ASP A 188 -10.24 22.37 14.96
C ASP A 188 -10.11 20.99 14.30
N THR A 189 -11.13 20.55 13.55
CA THR A 189 -11.08 19.27 12.84
C THR A 189 -11.05 19.44 11.33
N ILE A 190 -10.32 18.57 10.64
CA ILE A 190 -10.31 18.51 9.17
C ILE A 190 -10.30 17.07 8.67
N VAL A 191 -11.02 16.81 7.56
CA VAL A 191 -11.01 15.51 6.90
C VAL A 191 -10.32 15.61 5.54
N TYR A 192 -9.31 14.76 5.36
CA TYR A 192 -8.61 14.52 4.10
C TYR A 192 -9.00 13.15 3.54
N GLY A 193 -9.22 13.09 2.22
CA GLY A 193 -9.69 11.90 1.53
C GLY A 193 -11.17 11.99 1.12
N GLY A 194 -11.64 10.98 0.39
CA GLY A 194 -13.00 10.96 -0.13
C GLY A 194 -13.27 12.14 -1.08
N LYS A 195 -14.05 13.13 -0.62
CA LYS A 195 -14.36 14.35 -1.40
C LYS A 195 -13.23 15.39 -1.40
N ASN A 196 -12.26 15.27 -0.49
CA ASN A 196 -11.11 16.18 -0.39
C ASN A 196 -9.79 15.41 -0.56
N PRO A 197 -9.53 14.81 -1.74
CA PRO A 197 -8.30 14.04 -1.95
C PRO A 197 -7.09 14.98 -1.96
N VAL A 198 -6.16 14.74 -1.04
CA VAL A 198 -4.87 15.43 -0.98
C VAL A 198 -3.74 14.43 -0.94
N ASP A 199 -2.59 14.84 -1.48
CA ASP A 199 -1.38 14.10 -1.23
C ASP A 199 -0.93 14.31 0.21
N ILE A 200 -0.55 13.22 0.89
CA ILE A 200 -0.21 13.23 2.31
C ILE A 200 1.30 13.30 2.37
N VAL A 201 1.79 14.51 2.61
CA VAL A 201 3.20 14.87 2.75
C VAL A 201 3.42 15.49 4.14
N PRO A 202 4.68 15.61 4.62
CA PRO A 202 4.95 16.16 5.95
C PRO A 202 4.26 17.49 6.22
N ASP A 203 4.30 18.43 5.26
CA ASP A 203 3.67 19.75 5.40
C ASP A 203 2.16 19.72 5.64
N VAL A 204 1.48 18.64 5.24
CA VAL A 204 0.04 18.45 5.50
C VAL A 204 -0.15 17.96 6.94
N LEU A 205 0.61 16.95 7.36
CA LEU A 205 0.47 16.35 8.70
C LEU A 205 1.01 17.27 9.80
N ALA A 206 2.07 18.03 9.54
CA ALA A 206 2.74 18.94 10.48
C ALA A 206 1.85 20.06 11.05
N ARG A 207 0.71 20.31 10.41
CA ARG A 207 -0.29 21.32 10.83
C ARG A 207 -1.20 20.84 11.95
N HIS A 208 -1.12 19.55 12.29
CA HIS A 208 -2.06 18.89 13.18
C HIS A 208 -1.32 18.29 14.38
N ASP A 209 -1.99 18.31 15.52
CA ASP A 209 -1.47 17.79 16.78
C ASP A 209 -1.75 16.29 16.89
N VAL A 210 -2.87 15.84 16.30
CA VAL A 210 -3.28 14.43 16.23
C VAL A 210 -3.69 14.06 14.81
N VAL A 211 -3.27 12.87 14.39
CA VAL A 211 -3.72 12.23 13.15
C VAL A 211 -4.63 11.04 13.47
N VAL A 212 -5.83 11.01 12.91
CA VAL A 212 -6.74 9.87 12.94
C VAL A 212 -6.71 9.17 11.58
N SER A 213 -6.27 7.92 11.52
CA SER A 213 -6.21 7.17 10.25
C SER A 213 -6.06 5.66 10.45
N ILE A 214 -5.91 4.92 9.34
CA ILE A 214 -5.50 3.52 9.31
C ILE A 214 -4.47 3.29 8.18
N GLY A 215 -3.72 2.19 8.26
CA GLY A 215 -2.76 1.80 7.23
C GLY A 215 -1.60 2.77 7.11
N LYS A 216 -1.11 2.98 5.88
CA LYS A 216 0.16 3.68 5.59
C LYS A 216 0.33 5.06 6.26
N THR A 217 -0.76 5.81 6.42
CA THR A 217 -0.72 7.13 7.07
C THR A 217 -0.33 7.03 8.55
N VAL A 218 -0.61 5.89 9.20
CA VAL A 218 -0.17 5.64 10.58
C VAL A 218 1.35 5.63 10.65
N GLN A 219 2.02 4.94 9.73
CA GLN A 219 3.49 4.96 9.66
C GLN A 219 4.05 6.35 9.35
N TYR A 220 3.40 7.15 8.51
CA TYR A 220 3.83 8.54 8.28
C TYR A 220 3.75 9.40 9.53
N ALA A 221 2.63 9.33 10.26
CA ALA A 221 2.46 10.09 11.50
C ALA A 221 3.48 9.68 12.56
N MET A 222 3.71 8.36 12.74
CA MET A 222 4.76 7.86 13.62
C MET A 222 6.16 8.30 13.20
N ALA A 223 6.47 8.26 11.90
CA ALA A 223 7.77 8.72 11.37
C ALA A 223 8.04 10.20 11.68
N MET A 224 6.98 11.01 11.73
CA MET A 224 7.07 12.42 12.11
C MET A 224 7.06 12.65 13.62
N GLY A 225 6.72 11.64 14.43
CA GLY A 225 6.50 11.79 15.86
C GLY A 225 5.19 12.50 16.22
N ILE A 226 4.17 12.41 15.35
CA ILE A 226 2.83 12.95 15.60
C ILE A 226 1.98 11.85 16.26
N PRO A 227 1.30 12.12 17.39
CA PRO A 227 0.33 11.21 17.98
C PRO A 227 -0.70 10.73 16.95
N VAL A 228 -0.89 9.41 16.88
CA VAL A 228 -1.78 8.80 15.88
C VAL A 228 -2.85 7.94 16.54
N TYR A 229 -4.10 8.27 16.25
CA TYR A 229 -5.28 7.52 16.67
C TYR A 229 -5.73 6.59 15.53
N ASN A 230 -5.44 5.30 15.68
CA ASN A 230 -5.69 4.29 14.67
C ASN A 230 -7.17 3.86 14.69
N TYR A 231 -7.99 4.47 13.81
CA TYR A 231 -9.43 4.21 13.72
C TYR A 231 -10.02 4.64 12.37
N ASP A 232 -10.85 3.78 11.74
CA ASP A 232 -11.60 4.08 10.51
C ASP A 232 -12.76 3.06 10.32
N ARG A 233 -13.17 2.79 9.07
CA ARG A 233 -14.29 1.92 8.67
C ARG A 233 -14.32 0.53 9.33
N PHE A 234 -13.16 -0.01 9.73
CA PHE A 234 -13.07 -1.32 10.40
C PHE A 234 -13.11 -1.24 11.93
N GLY A 235 -13.16 -0.04 12.50
CA GLY A 235 -12.90 0.21 13.91
C GLY A 235 -11.43 0.50 14.14
N GLY A 236 -10.96 0.29 15.37
CA GLY A 236 -9.56 0.51 15.73
C GLY A 236 -9.30 0.48 17.22
N SER A 237 -8.02 0.38 17.58
CA SER A 237 -7.54 0.29 18.96
C SER A 237 -7.53 1.62 19.70
N GLY A 238 -7.61 2.74 18.97
CA GLY A 238 -7.37 4.08 19.51
C GLY A 238 -5.92 4.51 19.27
N TYR A 239 -5.30 5.23 20.21
CA TYR A 239 -3.92 5.67 20.05
C TYR A 239 -2.95 4.51 19.84
N ILE A 240 -1.99 4.72 18.93
CA ILE A 240 -0.83 3.85 18.82
C ILE A 240 0.15 4.23 19.92
N THR A 241 0.61 3.23 20.66
CA THR A 241 1.56 3.37 21.77
C THR A 241 2.66 2.32 21.62
N PRO A 242 3.82 2.49 22.29
CA PRO A 242 4.88 1.49 22.28
C PRO A 242 4.40 0.09 22.69
N GLU A 243 3.39 0.00 23.54
CA GLU A 243 2.82 -1.26 24.03
C GLU A 243 1.96 -1.98 22.98
N ASN A 244 1.31 -1.25 22.07
CA ASN A 244 0.37 -1.84 21.11
C ASN A 244 0.87 -1.85 19.65
N VAL A 245 1.95 -1.14 19.33
CA VAL A 245 2.43 -0.95 17.95
C VAL A 245 2.67 -2.27 17.20
N LEU A 246 3.26 -3.28 17.85
CA LEU A 246 3.53 -4.58 17.22
C LEU A 246 2.25 -5.35 16.91
N VAL A 247 1.25 -5.25 17.78
CA VAL A 247 -0.06 -5.88 17.57
C VAL A 247 -0.75 -5.20 16.39
N GLU A 248 -0.78 -3.87 16.34
CA GLU A 248 -1.38 -3.11 15.25
C GLU A 248 -0.67 -3.33 13.90
N GLU A 249 0.66 -3.41 13.92
CA GLU A 249 1.46 -3.75 12.74
C GLU A 249 1.12 -5.14 12.18
N SER A 250 0.78 -6.12 13.03
CA SER A 250 0.44 -7.48 12.57
C SER A 250 -0.81 -7.51 11.66
N ALA A 251 -1.67 -6.50 11.75
CA ALA A 251 -2.78 -6.22 10.83
C ALA A 251 -2.54 -5.02 9.91
N ASN A 252 -1.29 -4.58 9.76
CA ASN A 252 -0.89 -3.44 8.94
C ASN A 252 -1.68 -2.16 9.30
N PHE A 253 -1.89 -1.94 10.61
CA PHE A 253 -2.63 -0.80 11.16
C PHE A 253 -4.01 -0.63 10.53
N SER A 254 -4.67 -1.72 10.13
CA SER A 254 -5.91 -1.63 9.37
C SER A 254 -7.17 -1.50 10.22
N GLY A 255 -7.05 -1.45 11.55
CA GLY A 255 -8.18 -1.53 12.49
C GLY A 255 -8.88 -2.90 12.54
N ARG A 256 -8.30 -3.95 11.95
CA ARG A 256 -8.95 -5.28 11.81
C ARG A 256 -8.52 -6.32 12.87
N ASN A 257 -7.61 -5.97 13.77
CA ASN A 257 -7.18 -6.91 14.82
C ASN A 257 -8.34 -7.35 15.69
N PHE A 258 -9.18 -6.40 16.08
CA PHE A 258 -10.25 -6.63 17.04
C PHE A 258 -11.63 -6.30 16.49
N PHE A 259 -11.72 -5.60 15.36
CA PHE A 259 -12.97 -5.02 14.82
C PHE A 259 -13.74 -4.21 15.88
N THR A 260 -13.01 -3.63 16.84
CA THR A 260 -13.59 -2.88 17.95
C THR A 260 -14.17 -1.58 17.41
N LYS A 261 -15.50 -1.49 17.49
CA LYS A 261 -16.23 -0.26 17.24
C LYS A 261 -16.41 0.51 18.54
N LYS A 262 -16.20 1.81 18.48
CA LYS A 262 -16.35 2.76 19.58
C LYS A 262 -17.52 3.69 19.26
N THR A 263 -18.17 4.23 20.28
CA THR A 263 -19.16 5.29 20.09
C THR A 263 -18.46 6.61 19.77
N ALA A 264 -19.22 7.60 19.30
CA ALA A 264 -18.69 8.94 19.01
C ALA A 264 -18.09 9.58 20.27
N GLU A 265 -18.76 9.41 21.42
CA GLU A 265 -18.35 9.93 22.71
C GLU A 265 -17.05 9.28 23.17
N GLN A 266 -16.92 7.95 23.02
CA GLN A 266 -15.69 7.24 23.35
C GLN A 266 -14.51 7.73 22.49
N ILE A 267 -14.72 7.90 21.18
CA ILE A 267 -13.67 8.39 20.28
C ILE A 267 -13.24 9.81 20.69
N ALA A 268 -14.19 10.72 20.91
CA ALA A 268 -13.88 12.09 21.30
C ALA A 268 -13.17 12.15 22.66
N ASP A 269 -13.66 11.41 23.65
CA ASP A 269 -13.06 11.35 24.99
C ASP A 269 -11.65 10.76 24.96
N GLU A 270 -11.43 9.65 24.26
CA GLU A 270 -10.10 9.03 24.16
C GLU A 270 -9.11 9.95 23.44
N ILE A 271 -9.51 10.59 22.33
CA ILE A 271 -8.66 11.55 21.60
C ILE A 271 -8.16 12.66 22.54
N VAL A 272 -9.02 13.21 23.39
CA VAL A 272 -8.67 14.30 24.29
C VAL A 272 -7.92 13.81 25.53
N SER A 273 -8.49 12.84 26.25
CA SER A 273 -8.01 12.41 27.56
C SER A 273 -6.65 11.68 27.51
N GLN A 274 -6.33 11.03 26.38
CA GLN A 274 -5.09 10.27 26.22
C GLN A 274 -4.02 10.99 25.39
N TYR A 275 -4.30 12.20 24.90
CA TYR A 275 -3.38 12.95 24.04
C TYR A 275 -2.02 13.17 24.70
N ASN A 276 -1.99 13.78 25.89
CA ASN A 276 -0.75 14.14 26.57
C ASN A 276 0.12 12.91 26.84
N THR A 277 -0.48 11.83 27.33
CA THR A 277 0.22 10.56 27.58
C THR A 277 0.83 9.98 26.30
N THR A 278 0.13 10.08 25.17
CA THR A 278 0.64 9.59 23.88
C THR A 278 1.72 10.53 23.31
N LEU A 279 1.58 11.83 23.54
CA LEU A 279 2.58 12.83 23.14
C LEU A 279 3.93 12.58 23.84
N GLU A 280 3.91 12.26 25.13
CA GLU A 280 5.11 11.87 25.90
C GLU A 280 5.82 10.63 25.33
N GLN A 281 5.09 9.74 24.67
CA GLN A 281 5.62 8.51 24.06
C GLN A 281 6.03 8.69 22.59
N SER A 282 5.81 9.86 21.99
CA SER A 282 5.96 10.04 20.54
C SER A 282 7.40 9.94 20.03
N ASP A 283 8.40 10.29 20.86
CA ASP A 283 9.82 10.07 20.53
C ASP A 283 10.18 8.57 20.46
N GLU A 284 9.66 7.75 21.37
CA GLU A 284 9.84 6.29 21.32
C GLU A 284 9.15 5.71 20.08
N LEU A 285 7.91 6.12 19.80
CA LEU A 285 7.18 5.70 18.60
C LEU A 285 7.91 6.07 17.31
N LYS A 286 8.52 7.26 17.26
CA LYS A 286 9.33 7.69 16.12
C LYS A 286 10.58 6.82 15.95
N ARG A 287 11.28 6.47 17.03
CA ARG A 287 12.43 5.54 16.98
C ARG A 287 12.01 4.14 16.52
N ILE A 288 10.88 3.64 17.00
CA ILE A 288 10.30 2.37 16.53
C ILE A 288 9.99 2.48 15.02
N ALA A 289 9.36 3.56 14.58
CA ALA A 289 9.05 3.77 13.18
C ALA A 289 10.30 3.84 12.30
N GLU A 290 11.38 4.45 12.77
CA GLU A 290 12.62 4.57 12.00
C GLU A 290 13.25 3.19 11.77
N GLN A 291 13.26 2.32 12.79
CA GLN A 291 13.78 0.96 12.67
C GLN A 291 12.92 0.06 11.77
N ARG A 292 11.60 0.28 11.78
CA ARG A 292 10.63 -0.64 11.17
C ARG A 292 10.13 -0.21 9.80
N TYR A 293 10.04 1.10 9.54
CA TYR A 293 9.33 1.64 8.39
C TYR A 293 10.17 2.56 7.50
N LYS A 294 11.39 2.93 7.88
CA LYS A 294 12.24 3.79 7.03
C LYS A 294 12.49 3.15 5.67
N LEU A 295 12.00 3.80 4.61
CA LEU A 295 11.98 3.27 3.25
C LEU A 295 13.37 2.85 2.79
N SER A 296 14.38 3.71 2.96
CA SER A 296 15.73 3.42 2.51
C SER A 296 16.30 2.15 3.14
N THR A 297 16.20 2.04 4.46
CA THR A 297 16.63 0.86 5.22
C THR A 297 15.94 -0.39 4.69
N LYS A 298 14.61 -0.37 4.57
CA LYS A 298 13.83 -1.56 4.21
C LYS A 298 14.01 -2.00 2.75
N ILE A 299 14.17 -1.06 1.81
CA ILE A 299 14.44 -1.41 0.42
C ILE A 299 15.88 -1.91 0.24
N ASN A 300 16.86 -1.34 0.94
CA ASN A 300 18.23 -1.88 0.92
C ASN A 300 18.31 -3.29 1.52
N GLU A 301 17.56 -3.58 2.59
CA GLU A 301 17.43 -4.94 3.12
C GLU A 301 16.91 -5.92 2.05
N VAL A 302 15.86 -5.54 1.30
CA VAL A 302 15.31 -6.37 0.22
C VAL A 302 16.31 -6.59 -0.91
N LEU A 303 17.00 -5.52 -1.35
CA LEU A 303 18.01 -5.63 -2.41
C LEU A 303 19.18 -6.52 -1.97
N ASN A 304 19.65 -6.38 -0.73
CA ASN A 304 20.70 -7.23 -0.17
C ASN A 304 20.27 -8.70 -0.09
N ILE A 305 19.03 -8.98 0.30
CA ILE A 305 18.50 -10.36 0.29
C ILE A 305 18.53 -10.90 -1.15
N LEU A 306 18.00 -10.13 -2.10
CA LEU A 306 17.94 -10.52 -3.50
C LEU A 306 19.34 -10.79 -4.08
N ASP A 307 20.32 -9.94 -3.82
CA ASP A 307 21.70 -10.09 -4.31
C ASP A 307 22.41 -11.32 -3.76
N ASN A 308 22.02 -11.80 -2.57
CA ASN A 308 22.58 -13.01 -1.94
C ASN A 308 21.84 -14.30 -2.33
N MET A 309 20.74 -14.22 -3.08
CA MET A 309 19.99 -15.37 -3.57
C MET A 309 20.50 -15.82 -4.94
N THR A 310 20.54 -17.14 -5.16
CA THR A 310 20.75 -17.72 -6.49
C THR A 310 19.55 -17.40 -7.38
N PRO A 311 19.75 -16.78 -8.56
CA PRO A 311 18.66 -16.50 -9.48
C PRO A 311 17.90 -17.76 -9.89
N VAL A 312 16.57 -17.69 -9.88
CA VAL A 312 15.71 -18.79 -10.33
C VAL A 312 15.47 -18.73 -11.83
N LYS A 313 15.15 -19.88 -12.44
CA LYS A 313 14.90 -19.96 -13.89
C LYS A 313 13.66 -19.13 -14.28
N HIS A 314 13.82 -18.29 -15.29
CA HIS A 314 12.73 -17.48 -15.86
C HIS A 314 11.57 -18.34 -16.36
N VAL A 315 10.37 -17.79 -16.21
CA VAL A 315 9.19 -18.34 -16.85
C VAL A 315 9.20 -17.94 -18.31
N SER A 316 9.01 -18.93 -19.17
CA SER A 316 8.55 -18.71 -20.53
C SER A 316 7.14 -19.27 -20.68
N GLU A 317 6.42 -18.85 -21.72
CA GLU A 317 5.13 -19.46 -22.07
C GLU A 317 5.35 -20.91 -22.53
N GLU A 318 5.41 -21.85 -21.59
CA GLU A 318 5.39 -23.28 -21.86
C GLU A 318 3.94 -23.80 -21.86
N ASN A 319 3.69 -24.91 -22.56
CA ASN A 319 2.34 -25.49 -22.74
C ASN A 319 1.59 -25.76 -21.42
N SER A 320 2.30 -26.02 -20.32
CA SER A 320 1.72 -26.30 -18.99
C SER A 320 1.01 -25.12 -18.34
N ASN A 321 1.37 -23.88 -18.72
CA ASN A 321 0.87 -22.65 -18.10
C ASN A 321 0.04 -21.77 -19.05
N ARG A 322 -0.09 -22.18 -20.32
CA ARG A 322 -0.72 -21.38 -21.38
C ARG A 322 -2.11 -20.84 -21.01
N LEU A 323 -2.95 -21.69 -20.40
CA LEU A 323 -4.31 -21.28 -19.98
C LEU A 323 -4.28 -20.11 -18.98
N MET A 324 -3.31 -20.10 -18.06
CA MET A 324 -3.17 -19.01 -17.10
C MET A 324 -2.69 -17.73 -17.76
N PHE A 325 -1.80 -17.81 -18.74
CA PHE A 325 -1.41 -16.65 -19.56
C PHE A 325 -2.60 -16.10 -20.36
N ASP A 326 -3.37 -16.97 -21.01
CA ASP A 326 -4.59 -16.59 -21.75
C ASP A 326 -5.62 -15.93 -20.81
N TYR A 327 -5.74 -16.43 -19.57
CA TYR A 327 -6.58 -15.82 -18.54
C TYR A 327 -6.08 -14.44 -18.09
N CYS A 328 -4.76 -14.25 -17.93
CA CYS A 328 -4.18 -12.94 -17.64
C CYS A 328 -4.50 -11.94 -18.75
N GLU A 329 -4.29 -12.34 -20.01
CA GLU A 329 -4.59 -11.52 -21.18
C GLU A 329 -6.08 -11.17 -21.25
N PHE A 330 -6.97 -12.15 -21.02
CA PHE A 330 -8.40 -11.90 -20.92
C PHE A 330 -8.71 -10.84 -19.86
N VAL A 331 -8.18 -10.99 -18.64
CA VAL A 331 -8.41 -10.04 -17.54
C VAL A 331 -7.94 -8.64 -17.90
N ILE A 332 -6.77 -8.49 -18.53
CA ILE A 332 -6.23 -7.20 -18.97
C ILE A 332 -7.11 -6.56 -20.04
N ASN A 333 -7.40 -7.28 -21.12
CA ASN A 333 -8.20 -6.79 -22.23
C ASN A 333 -9.64 -6.46 -21.79
N TYR A 334 -10.26 -7.33 -21.00
CA TYR A 334 -11.61 -7.10 -20.48
C TYR A 334 -11.66 -5.86 -19.59
N SER A 335 -10.68 -5.69 -18.69
CA SER A 335 -10.63 -4.53 -17.79
C SER A 335 -10.47 -3.23 -18.57
N ALA A 336 -9.67 -3.22 -19.64
CA ALA A 336 -9.47 -2.07 -20.52
C ALA A 336 -10.74 -1.66 -21.30
N GLN A 337 -11.56 -2.63 -21.71
CA GLN A 337 -12.82 -2.36 -22.42
C GLN A 337 -13.92 -1.84 -21.48
N HIS A 338 -13.92 -2.28 -20.22
CA HIS A 338 -14.98 -1.99 -19.25
C HIS A 338 -14.56 -0.98 -18.18
N VAL A 339 -13.51 -0.19 -18.43
CA VAL A 339 -12.98 0.83 -17.49
C VAL A 339 -14.08 1.77 -17.00
N ASN A 340 -14.92 2.26 -17.92
CA ASN A 340 -16.01 3.17 -17.59
C ASN A 340 -17.09 2.50 -16.73
N ASP A 341 -17.40 1.21 -16.99
CA ASP A 341 -18.35 0.45 -16.18
C ASP A 341 -17.79 0.16 -14.78
N LEU A 342 -16.49 -0.13 -14.68
CA LEU A 342 -15.78 -0.32 -13.42
C LEU A 342 -15.76 0.97 -12.57
N TYR A 343 -15.60 2.14 -13.19
CA TYR A 343 -15.64 3.44 -12.50
C TYR A 343 -17.06 3.87 -12.12
N ASN A 344 -18.03 3.77 -13.03
CA ASN A 344 -19.41 4.18 -12.78
C ASN A 344 -20.05 3.38 -11.63
N TYR A 345 -19.62 2.15 -11.41
CA TYR A 345 -20.11 1.30 -10.33
C TYR A 345 -19.49 1.58 -8.93
N LYS A 346 -18.35 2.27 -8.82
CA LYS A 346 -17.80 2.74 -7.52
C LYS A 346 -18.79 3.63 -6.77
N SER A 347 -19.73 4.27 -7.49
CA SER A 347 -20.71 5.19 -6.92
C SER A 347 -21.95 4.55 -6.29
N LYS A 348 -22.22 3.24 -6.51
CA LYS A 348 -23.56 2.66 -6.27
C LYS A 348 -23.69 1.45 -5.34
N LYS A 349 -22.64 0.90 -4.71
CA LYS A 349 -22.78 -0.15 -3.65
C LYS A 349 -21.44 -0.44 -2.96
N HIS A 350 -21.49 -0.89 -1.69
CA HIS A 350 -20.39 -1.31 -0.80
C HIS A 350 -19.54 -2.51 -1.30
N GLU A 351 -19.53 -2.78 -2.59
CA GLU A 351 -18.87 -3.92 -3.19
C GLU A 351 -17.79 -3.43 -4.14
N SER A 352 -16.55 -3.95 -4.03
CA SER A 352 -15.49 -3.52 -4.92
C SER A 352 -15.80 -3.93 -6.36
N SER A 353 -15.45 -3.10 -7.33
CA SER A 353 -15.51 -3.40 -8.78
C SER A 353 -14.88 -4.77 -9.09
N PHE A 354 -13.89 -5.16 -8.29
CA PHE A 354 -13.22 -6.43 -8.32
C PHE A 354 -14.07 -7.65 -7.88
N GLN A 355 -14.83 -7.57 -6.77
CA GLN A 355 -15.69 -8.67 -6.31
C GLN A 355 -16.74 -9.05 -7.37
N ARG A 356 -17.11 -8.11 -8.24
CA ARG A 356 -17.99 -8.35 -9.40
C ARG A 356 -17.27 -8.85 -10.63
N LEU A 357 -16.11 -8.32 -10.98
CA LEU A 357 -15.26 -8.90 -12.01
C LEU A 357 -15.04 -10.39 -11.70
N PHE A 358 -14.70 -10.72 -10.45
CA PHE A 358 -14.54 -12.11 -10.00
C PHE A 358 -15.86 -12.91 -9.97
N ARG A 359 -17.01 -12.27 -9.74
CA ARG A 359 -18.33 -12.93 -9.85
C ARG A 359 -18.69 -13.25 -11.29
N HIS A 360 -18.38 -12.36 -12.23
CA HIS A 360 -18.54 -12.58 -13.67
C HIS A 360 -17.57 -13.66 -14.16
N LEU A 361 -16.32 -13.62 -13.69
CA LEU A 361 -15.31 -14.64 -13.96
C LEU A 361 -15.63 -15.99 -13.31
N LYS A 362 -16.31 -16.04 -12.16
CA LYS A 362 -16.79 -17.29 -11.51
C LYS A 362 -17.80 -18.07 -12.36
N HIS A 363 -18.50 -17.41 -13.29
CA HIS A 363 -19.41 -18.08 -14.21
C HIS A 363 -18.70 -18.64 -15.46
N LEU A 364 -17.45 -18.24 -15.70
CA LEU A 364 -16.58 -18.87 -16.68
C LEU A 364 -15.99 -20.12 -16.00
N LYS A 365 -16.64 -21.27 -16.22
CA LYS A 365 -16.07 -22.57 -15.83
C LYS A 365 -14.78 -22.77 -16.62
N PHE A 366 -13.64 -22.71 -15.93
CA PHE A 366 -12.38 -23.29 -16.39
C PHE A 366 -11.99 -24.39 -15.41
#